data_AF-A0A0S2FCG3-F1
#
_entry.id   AF-A0A0S2FCG3-F1
#
_cell.length_a   1.000
_cell.length_b   1.000
_cell.length_c   1.000
_cell.angle_alpha   90.00
_cell.angle_beta   90.00
_cell.angle_gamma   90.00
#
_symmetry.space_group_name_H-M   'P 1'
#
loop_
_entity.id
_entity.type
_entity.pdbx_description
1 polymer ?
#
loop_
_entity_poly.entity_id
_entity_poly.type
_entity_poly.pdbx_seq_one_letter_code
_entity_poly.pdbx_strand_id
1 'polypeptide(L)'
;MAVVLLLVSPASQALDKARMDAAVKAHLALFSTDDIVEERFAQRASAVDLDGDGVEEILFMATARCVGANFDCPNELVVLAATAGAPGQAGKRLEPDVLAAAQTGYGLAGSEQIPGEVQAVRVLKGTIEIAFLAQQDSPVCKRSFSTDQGRQATTHCPAPGRHTWTYRWSRGKLTKVSS
;
A
#
# COMPACT_ATOMS: atom_id res chain seq x y z
N MET A 1 40.26 33.26 9.34
CA MET A 1 39.84 31.97 9.93
C MET A 1 38.39 31.74 9.54
N ALA A 2 38.11 30.77 8.67
CA ALA A 2 36.75 30.42 8.29
C ALA A 2 36.33 29.20 9.11
N VAL A 3 35.28 29.37 9.93
CA VAL A 3 34.66 28.28 10.67
C VAL A 3 33.71 27.57 9.71
N VAL A 4 34.09 26.38 9.27
CA VAL A 4 33.20 25.48 8.52
C VAL A 4 32.26 24.85 9.56
N LEU A 5 31.01 25.33 9.62
CA LEU A 5 29.94 24.60 10.31
C LEU A 5 29.60 23.37 9.47
N LEU A 6 30.10 22.20 9.89
CA LEU A 6 29.60 20.92 9.45
C LEU A 6 28.18 20.77 10.02
N LEU A 7 27.18 20.99 9.17
CA LEU A 7 25.80 20.59 9.45
C LEU A 7 25.78 19.06 9.48
N VAL A 8 25.79 18.51 10.70
CA VAL A 8 25.52 17.09 10.93
C VAL A 8 24.04 16.89 10.60
N SER A 9 23.74 16.30 9.44
CA SER A 9 22.39 15.81 9.16
C SER A 9 21.99 14.83 10.27
N PRO A 10 20.79 14.95 10.86
CA PRO A 10 20.33 13.95 11.81
C PRO A 10 20.32 12.59 11.10
N ALA A 11 21.05 11.62 11.64
CA ALA A 11 20.98 10.25 11.16
C ALA A 11 19.51 9.84 11.19
N SER A 12 18.97 9.42 10.05
CA SER A 12 17.63 8.86 9.97
C SER A 12 17.55 7.73 10.99
N GLN A 13 16.66 7.85 11.97
CA GLN A 13 16.38 6.70 12.83
C GLN A 13 15.56 5.75 11.97
N ALA A 14 16.21 4.68 11.51
CA ALA A 14 15.52 3.56 10.88
C ALA A 14 14.29 3.19 11.72
N LEU A 15 13.14 3.10 11.06
CA LEU A 15 11.89 2.76 11.68
C LEU A 15 12.00 1.34 12.24
N ASP A 16 11.87 1.21 13.56
CA ASP A 16 11.88 -0.11 14.17
C ASP A 16 10.66 -0.92 13.73
N LYS A 17 10.81 -2.25 13.79
CA LYS A 17 9.78 -3.18 13.35
C LYS A 17 8.46 -3.01 14.12
N ALA A 18 8.51 -2.69 15.41
CA ALA A 18 7.30 -2.57 16.23
C ALA A 18 6.46 -1.36 15.82
N ARG A 19 7.10 -0.24 15.51
CA ARG A 19 6.45 0.96 14.97
C ARG A 19 5.89 0.71 13.57
N MET A 20 6.63 0.03 12.70
CA MET A 20 6.14 -0.37 11.38
C MET A 20 4.90 -1.27 11.49
N ASP A 21 4.97 -2.33 12.30
CA ASP A 21 3.85 -3.26 12.50
C ASP A 21 2.61 -2.55 13.07
N ALA A 22 2.81 -1.60 14.00
CA ALA A 22 1.72 -0.80 14.56
C ALA A 22 1.04 0.08 13.51
N ALA A 23 1.82 0.76 12.66
CA ALA A 23 1.29 1.57 11.57
C ALA A 23 0.52 0.74 10.54
N VAL A 24 1.08 -0.40 10.12
CA VAL A 24 0.43 -1.33 9.19
C VAL A 24 -0.88 -1.86 9.78
N LYS A 25 -0.87 -2.32 11.04
CA LYS A 25 -2.06 -2.83 11.71
C LYS A 25 -3.15 -1.76 11.82
N ALA A 26 -2.79 -0.54 12.23
CA ALA A 26 -3.74 0.55 12.36
C ALA A 26 -4.33 0.94 11.00
N HIS A 27 -3.52 0.93 9.93
CA HIS A 27 -4.03 1.19 8.59
C HIS A 27 -4.95 0.07 8.08
N LEU A 28 -4.63 -1.19 8.34
CA LEU A 28 -5.49 -2.31 7.94
C LEU A 28 -6.88 -2.24 8.58
N ALA A 29 -6.97 -1.73 9.82
CA ALA A 29 -8.25 -1.50 10.50
C ALA A 29 -9.12 -0.45 9.80
N LEU A 30 -8.56 0.39 8.92
CA LEU A 30 -9.33 1.36 8.14
C LEU A 30 -10.02 0.74 6.90
N PHE A 31 -9.64 -0.48 6.51
CA PHE A 31 -10.25 -1.16 5.36
C PHE A 31 -11.53 -1.92 5.70
N SER A 32 -11.88 -2.08 6.98
CA SER A 32 -13.13 -2.74 7.35
C SER A 32 -14.32 -1.84 7.04
N THR A 33 -15.15 -2.23 6.07
CA THR A 33 -16.48 -1.64 5.81
C THR A 33 -17.57 -2.57 6.33
N ASP A 34 -18.73 -1.98 6.68
CA ASP A 34 -19.83 -2.64 7.42
C ASP A 34 -20.62 -3.70 6.62
N ASP A 35 -20.37 -3.86 5.32
CA ASP A 35 -21.26 -4.58 4.41
C ASP A 35 -20.61 -5.68 3.56
N ILE A 36 -19.28 -5.84 3.62
CA ILE A 36 -18.55 -6.82 2.82
C ILE A 36 -17.52 -7.51 3.72
N VAL A 37 -17.53 -8.86 3.76
CA VAL A 37 -16.47 -9.65 4.41
C VAL A 37 -15.20 -9.51 3.56
N GLU A 38 -14.51 -8.40 3.74
CA GLU A 38 -13.20 -8.14 3.18
C GLU A 38 -12.19 -8.13 4.32
N GLU A 39 -11.71 -9.32 4.68
CA GLU A 39 -10.57 -9.41 5.59
C GLU A 39 -9.29 -9.08 4.81
N ARG A 40 -8.57 -8.03 5.23
CA ARG A 40 -7.27 -7.69 4.67
C ARG A 40 -6.13 -8.07 5.60
N PHE A 41 -5.07 -8.61 5.03
CA PHE A 41 -3.84 -8.91 5.73
C PHE A 41 -2.65 -8.30 5.01
N ALA A 42 -1.68 -7.85 5.79
CA ALA A 42 -0.43 -7.35 5.25
C ALA A 42 0.51 -8.50 4.90
N GLN A 43 1.17 -8.40 3.75
CA GLN A 43 2.28 -9.23 3.35
C GLN A 43 3.46 -8.35 2.96
N ARG A 44 4.68 -8.87 3.12
CA ARG A 44 5.91 -8.24 2.59
C ARG A 44 6.09 -6.78 3.04
N ALA A 45 5.77 -6.49 4.30
CA ALA A 45 5.95 -5.17 4.87
C ALA A 45 7.44 -4.83 5.03
N SER A 46 7.83 -3.60 4.68
CA SER A 46 9.17 -3.07 4.82
C SER A 46 9.15 -1.56 5.02
N ALA A 47 10.07 -1.05 5.82
CA ALA A 47 10.35 0.38 5.93
C ALA A 47 11.58 0.70 5.05
N VAL A 48 11.44 1.64 4.12
CA VAL A 48 12.51 2.05 3.19
C VAL A 48 12.32 3.52 2.84
N ASP A 49 13.41 4.29 2.81
CA ASP A 49 13.46 5.63 2.23
C ASP A 49 13.33 5.53 0.69
N LEU A 50 12.12 5.73 0.18
CA LEU A 50 11.77 5.49 -1.22
C LEU A 50 12.17 6.66 -2.13
N ASP A 51 12.24 7.90 -1.64
CA ASP A 51 12.61 9.06 -2.44
C ASP A 51 13.97 9.70 -2.07
N GLY A 52 14.65 9.17 -1.05
CA GLY A 52 15.99 9.56 -0.64
C GLY A 52 16.04 10.82 0.22
N ASP A 53 14.92 11.20 0.85
CA ASP A 53 14.83 12.40 1.69
C ASP A 53 15.30 12.16 3.15
N GLY A 54 15.64 10.92 3.49
CA GLY A 54 16.08 10.51 4.83
C GLY A 54 14.93 10.13 5.76
N VAL A 55 13.68 10.11 5.29
CA VAL A 55 12.50 9.64 6.01
C VAL A 55 12.02 8.34 5.37
N GLU A 56 11.95 7.26 6.14
CA GLU A 56 11.47 6.00 5.61
C GLU A 56 9.95 6.02 5.38
N GLU A 57 9.50 5.47 4.26
CA GLU A 57 8.12 5.08 4.06
C GLU A 57 7.89 3.61 4.40
N ILE A 58 6.65 3.29 4.76
CA ILE A 58 6.22 1.92 5.02
C ILE A 58 5.53 1.39 3.77
N LEU A 59 6.16 0.41 3.11
CA LEU A 59 5.63 -0.30 1.97
C LEU A 59 5.11 -1.67 2.39
N PHE A 60 3.91 -2.05 1.97
CA PHE A 60 3.39 -3.41 2.16
C PHE A 60 2.34 -3.77 1.10
N MET A 61 2.07 -5.08 0.97
CA MET A 61 0.93 -5.57 0.20
C MET A 61 -0.26 -5.77 1.14
N ALA A 62 -1.36 -5.07 0.93
CA ALA A 62 -2.65 -5.37 1.53
C ALA A 62 -3.38 -6.37 0.64
N THR A 63 -3.57 -7.60 1.09
CA THR A 63 -4.27 -8.64 0.34
C THR A 63 -5.62 -8.90 0.98
N ALA A 64 -6.68 -8.80 0.18
CA ALA A 64 -8.04 -9.11 0.59
C ALA A 64 -8.36 -10.62 0.49
N ARG A 65 -9.25 -11.08 1.36
CA ARG A 65 -9.99 -12.34 1.23
C ARG A 65 -11.47 -12.03 1.08
N CYS A 66 -12.02 -12.45 -0.06
CA CYS A 66 -13.37 -12.12 -0.48
C CYS A 66 -14.02 -13.40 -0.98
N VAL A 67 -14.75 -14.09 -0.11
CA VAL A 67 -15.45 -15.33 -0.46
C VAL A 67 -16.77 -14.97 -1.13
N GLY A 68 -17.00 -15.46 -2.35
CA GLY A 68 -18.28 -15.25 -3.05
C GLY A 68 -18.51 -13.84 -3.61
N ALA A 69 -17.50 -12.96 -3.56
CA ALA A 69 -17.62 -11.58 -4.06
C ALA A 69 -17.94 -11.50 -5.56
N ASN A 70 -18.78 -10.54 -5.95
CA ASN A 70 -19.06 -10.15 -7.34
C ASN A 70 -18.21 -8.94 -7.79
N PHE A 71 -17.15 -8.63 -7.05
CA PHE A 71 -16.14 -7.61 -7.31
C PHE A 71 -14.74 -8.25 -7.20
N ASP A 72 -13.71 -7.51 -7.59
CA ASP A 72 -12.31 -7.94 -7.47
C ASP A 72 -11.91 -8.11 -6.01
N CYS A 73 -11.10 -9.10 -5.71
CA CYS A 73 -10.55 -9.30 -4.38
C CYS A 73 -9.12 -8.75 -4.31
N PRO A 74 -8.94 -7.45 -4.00
CA PRO A 74 -7.74 -6.74 -4.39
C PRO A 74 -6.48 -7.23 -3.66
N ASN A 75 -5.39 -7.25 -4.40
CA ASN A 75 -4.06 -7.04 -3.85
C ASN A 75 -3.72 -5.57 -4.07
N GLU A 76 -3.34 -4.86 -3.03
CA GLU A 76 -3.03 -3.44 -3.10
C GLU A 76 -1.62 -3.20 -2.57
N LEU A 77 -0.74 -2.65 -3.41
CA LEU A 77 0.54 -2.11 -2.96
C LEU A 77 0.23 -0.82 -2.21
N VAL A 78 0.56 -0.74 -0.93
CA VAL A 78 0.29 0.42 -0.08
C VAL A 78 1.61 1.04 0.36
N VAL A 79 1.68 2.37 0.28
CA VAL A 79 2.76 3.18 0.83
C VAL A 79 2.17 4.12 1.88
N LEU A 80 2.66 4.00 3.11
CA LEU A 80 2.44 4.99 4.16
C LEU A 80 3.65 5.91 4.27
N ALA A 81 3.42 7.21 4.31
CA ALA A 81 4.47 8.20 4.53
C ALA A 81 4.31 8.86 5.89
N ALA A 82 5.40 9.41 6.42
CA ALA A 82 5.37 10.19 7.64
C ALA A 82 4.41 11.38 7.47
N THR A 83 3.58 11.60 8.48
CA THR A 83 2.70 12.76 8.58
C THR A 83 3.33 13.76 9.54
N ALA A 84 3.00 15.04 9.42
CA ALA A 84 3.52 16.10 10.30
C ALA A 84 3.00 16.02 11.76
N GLY A 85 2.56 14.84 12.22
CA GLY A 85 1.87 14.62 13.49
C GLY A 85 0.35 14.59 13.32
N ALA A 86 -0.31 13.91 14.25
CA ALA A 86 -1.77 13.77 14.26
C ALA A 86 -2.43 15.16 14.14
N PRO A 87 -3.44 15.34 13.28
CA PRO A 87 -4.25 16.53 13.35
C PRO A 87 -4.92 16.54 14.73
N GLY A 88 -4.41 17.35 15.64
CA GLY A 88 -5.22 17.92 16.71
C GLY A 88 -6.22 18.87 16.07
N GLN A 89 -7.14 18.36 15.24
CA GLN A 89 -8.19 19.18 14.67
C GLN A 89 -9.23 19.42 15.75
N ALA A 90 -9.23 20.67 16.20
CA ALA A 90 -10.21 21.25 17.10
C ALA A 90 -11.64 20.80 16.76
N GLY A 91 -12.29 20.14 17.73
CA GLY A 91 -13.75 20.03 17.81
C GLY A 91 -14.42 18.78 17.23
N LYS A 92 -13.74 17.88 16.51
CA LYS A 92 -14.36 16.64 16.00
C LYS A 92 -13.70 15.40 16.61
N ARG A 93 -14.49 14.57 17.31
CA ARG A 93 -14.05 13.26 17.79
C ARG A 93 -13.83 12.35 16.58
N LEU A 94 -12.61 11.88 16.39
CA LEU A 94 -12.30 10.87 15.38
C LEU A 94 -12.81 9.51 15.85
N GLU A 95 -13.23 8.67 14.90
CA GLU A 95 -13.49 7.26 15.17
C GLU A 95 -12.22 6.59 15.73
N PRO A 96 -12.34 5.58 16.61
CA PRO A 96 -11.20 4.97 17.29
C PRO A 96 -10.08 4.50 16.35
N ASP A 97 -10.42 3.87 15.23
CA ASP A 97 -9.43 3.36 14.28
C ASP A 97 -8.71 4.48 13.51
N VAL A 98 -9.43 5.56 13.18
CA VAL A 98 -8.84 6.75 12.56
C VAL A 98 -7.88 7.43 13.53
N LEU A 99 -8.25 7.51 14.82
CA LEU A 99 -7.37 8.05 15.85
C LEU A 99 -6.12 7.17 16.04
N ALA A 100 -6.29 5.85 16.12
CA ALA A 100 -5.19 4.90 16.27
C ALA A 100 -4.21 4.99 15.10
N ALA A 101 -4.71 5.08 13.86
CA ALA A 101 -3.87 5.28 12.67
C ALA A 101 -3.11 6.61 12.74
N ALA A 102 -3.78 7.72 13.08
CA ALA A 102 -3.13 9.03 13.21
C ALA A 102 -2.01 9.05 14.27
N GLN A 103 -2.18 8.32 15.37
CA GLN A 103 -1.19 8.23 16.46
C GLN A 103 0.12 7.53 16.04
N THR A 104 0.11 6.76 14.95
CA THR A 104 1.32 6.08 14.46
C THR A 104 2.33 7.05 13.84
N GLY A 105 1.86 8.26 13.45
CA GLY A 105 2.65 9.23 12.71
C GLY A 105 2.79 8.91 11.21
N TYR A 106 2.19 7.81 10.72
CA TYR A 106 2.20 7.41 9.32
C TYR A 106 0.79 7.41 8.75
N GLY A 107 0.64 7.93 7.54
CA GLY A 107 -0.65 8.06 6.86
C GLY A 107 -0.58 7.51 5.44
N LEU A 108 -1.73 7.13 4.89
CA LEU A 108 -1.83 6.70 3.50
C LEU A 108 -1.33 7.82 2.59
N ALA A 109 -0.31 7.52 1.80
CA ALA A 109 0.25 8.44 0.84
C ALA A 109 0.00 7.97 -0.60
N GLY A 110 0.11 6.66 -0.87
CA GLY A 110 -0.29 6.13 -2.17
C GLY A 110 -0.66 4.65 -2.11
N SER A 111 -1.49 4.23 -3.07
CA SER A 111 -1.82 2.83 -3.24
C SER A 111 -2.13 2.45 -4.70
N GLU A 112 -1.87 1.20 -5.05
CA GLU A 112 -2.03 0.67 -6.42
C GLU A 112 -2.52 -0.78 -6.40
N GLN A 113 -3.56 -1.09 -7.18
CA GLN A 113 -4.07 -2.46 -7.32
C GLN A 113 -3.14 -3.31 -8.20
N ILE A 114 -2.77 -4.48 -7.71
CA ILE A 114 -1.97 -5.47 -8.43
C ILE A 114 -2.89 -6.62 -8.89
N PRO A 115 -3.12 -6.80 -10.20
CA PRO A 115 -4.19 -7.65 -10.72
C PRO A 115 -3.76 -9.12 -10.84
N GLY A 116 -3.25 -9.70 -9.77
CA GLY A 116 -2.90 -11.11 -9.70
C GLY A 116 -2.19 -11.49 -8.41
N GLU A 117 -1.77 -12.75 -8.34
CA GLU A 117 -1.06 -13.29 -7.18
C GLU A 117 0.36 -12.71 -7.11
N VAL A 118 0.65 -11.94 -6.06
CA VAL A 118 1.96 -11.30 -5.90
C VAL A 118 3.02 -12.33 -5.49
N GLN A 119 4.02 -12.48 -6.34
CA GLN A 119 5.13 -13.42 -6.14
C GLN A 119 6.30 -12.75 -5.44
N ALA A 120 6.66 -11.54 -5.87
CA ALA A 120 7.75 -10.77 -5.28
C ALA A 120 7.48 -9.27 -5.31
N VAL A 121 8.01 -8.57 -4.31
CA VAL A 121 8.13 -7.11 -4.25
C VAL A 121 9.60 -6.80 -3.97
N ARG A 122 10.21 -5.91 -4.76
CA ARG A 122 11.61 -5.51 -4.61
C ARG A 122 11.71 -4.00 -4.68
N VAL A 123 12.44 -3.41 -3.76
CA VAL A 123 12.76 -1.98 -3.80
C VAL A 123 14.17 -1.80 -4.35
N LEU A 124 14.29 -1.06 -5.44
CA LEU A 124 15.54 -0.84 -6.17
C LEU A 124 15.68 0.66 -6.48
N LYS A 125 16.60 1.35 -5.80
CA LYS A 125 17.01 2.74 -6.12
C LYS A 125 15.82 3.70 -6.41
N GLY A 126 14.84 3.75 -5.50
CA GLY A 126 13.65 4.60 -5.62
C GLY A 126 12.56 4.10 -6.58
N THR A 127 12.66 2.83 -6.99
CA THR A 127 11.61 2.12 -7.73
C THR A 127 11.16 0.88 -6.98
N ILE A 128 9.90 0.50 -7.17
CA ILE A 128 9.29 -0.69 -6.60
C ILE A 128 8.93 -1.62 -7.76
N GLU A 129 9.61 -2.74 -7.87
CA GLU A 129 9.33 -3.79 -8.83
C GLU A 129 8.42 -4.84 -8.19
N ILE A 130 7.33 -5.19 -8.88
CA ILE A 130 6.34 -6.15 -8.43
C ILE A 130 6.19 -7.23 -9.49
N ALA A 131 6.52 -8.46 -9.12
CA ALA A 131 6.26 -9.63 -9.94
C ALA A 131 4.98 -10.31 -9.47
N PHE A 132 4.04 -10.57 -10.40
CA PHE A 132 2.79 -11.24 -10.09
C PHE A 132 2.32 -12.17 -11.21
N LEU A 133 1.43 -13.09 -10.87
CA LEU A 133 0.80 -14.02 -11.79
C LEU A 133 -0.69 -13.64 -11.97
N ALA A 134 -1.05 -13.21 -13.18
CA ALA A 134 -2.43 -13.04 -13.58
C ALA A 134 -2.97 -14.40 -14.04
N GLN A 135 -3.96 -14.94 -13.33
CA GLN A 135 -4.63 -16.19 -13.71
C GLN A 135 -5.93 -15.90 -14.45
N GLN A 136 -6.33 -16.81 -15.35
CA GLN A 136 -7.57 -16.67 -16.13
C GLN A 136 -8.81 -16.49 -15.24
N ASP A 137 -8.90 -17.29 -14.17
CA ASP A 137 -10.03 -17.30 -13.23
C ASP A 137 -9.59 -16.84 -11.82
N SER A 138 -8.81 -15.76 -11.75
CA SER A 138 -8.39 -15.20 -10.46
C SER A 138 -9.53 -14.43 -9.78
N PRO A 139 -9.74 -14.59 -8.47
CA PRO A 139 -10.60 -13.69 -7.72
C PRO A 139 -9.99 -12.29 -7.56
N VAL A 140 -8.68 -12.12 -7.76
CA VAL A 140 -7.97 -10.85 -7.55
C VAL A 140 -8.28 -9.81 -8.61
N CYS A 141 -8.36 -10.26 -9.86
CA CYS A 141 -8.81 -9.46 -10.99
C CYS A 141 -9.74 -10.32 -11.81
N LYS A 142 -11.05 -10.11 -11.63
CA LYS A 142 -12.08 -10.90 -12.29
C LYS A 142 -12.26 -10.38 -13.70
N ARG A 143 -12.00 -11.27 -14.66
CA ARG A 143 -12.28 -11.06 -16.10
C ARG A 143 -13.77 -11.07 -16.43
N SER A 144 -14.60 -11.44 -15.47
CA SER A 144 -16.05 -11.42 -15.59
C SER A 144 -16.72 -11.51 -14.23
N PHE A 145 -17.88 -10.89 -14.09
CA PHE A 145 -18.75 -11.04 -12.92
C PHE A 145 -20.07 -11.69 -13.31
N SER A 146 -20.65 -12.45 -12.38
CA SER A 146 -22.03 -12.92 -12.51
C SER A 146 -22.99 -11.79 -12.13
N THR A 147 -23.96 -11.50 -12.98
CA THR A 147 -25.05 -10.54 -12.77
C THR A 147 -26.39 -11.22 -13.00
N ASP A 148 -27.49 -10.55 -12.65
CA ASP A 148 -28.85 -11.03 -12.91
C ASP A 148 -29.14 -11.23 -14.41
N GLN A 149 -28.33 -10.61 -15.27
CA GLN A 149 -28.44 -10.70 -16.74
C GLN A 149 -27.43 -11.69 -17.36
N GLY A 150 -26.71 -12.46 -16.54
CA GLY A 150 -25.70 -13.43 -16.99
C GLY A 150 -24.27 -13.00 -16.65
N ARG A 151 -23.30 -13.44 -17.45
CA ARG A 151 -21.87 -13.21 -17.18
C ARG A 151 -21.38 -11.97 -17.94
N GLN A 152 -21.02 -10.91 -17.23
CA GLN A 152 -20.48 -9.69 -17.83
C GLN A 152 -18.96 -9.73 -17.83
N ALA A 153 -18.33 -9.58 -18.99
CA ALA A 153 -16.87 -9.52 -19.12
C ALA A 153 -16.31 -8.15 -18.72
N THR A 154 -15.06 -8.14 -18.24
CA THR A 154 -14.30 -6.94 -17.91
C THR A 154 -13.03 -6.85 -18.76
N THR A 155 -12.48 -5.64 -18.92
CA THR A 155 -11.30 -5.40 -19.76
C THR A 155 -10.10 -4.87 -19.00
N HIS A 156 -10.19 -4.67 -17.68
CA HIS A 156 -9.12 -4.05 -16.89
C HIS A 156 -8.01 -5.02 -16.48
N CYS A 157 -8.25 -6.34 -16.52
CA CYS A 157 -7.24 -7.34 -16.15
C CYS A 157 -6.22 -7.59 -17.27
N PRO A 158 -4.90 -7.61 -16.97
CA PRO A 158 -3.87 -7.95 -17.95
C PRO A 158 -4.03 -9.40 -18.42
N ALA A 159 -3.49 -9.72 -19.61
CA ALA A 159 -3.50 -11.07 -20.16
C ALA A 159 -3.00 -12.12 -19.14
N PRO A 160 -3.53 -13.36 -19.12
CA PRO A 160 -3.03 -14.38 -18.22
C PRO A 160 -1.53 -14.62 -18.43
N GLY A 161 -0.78 -14.79 -17.35
CA GLY A 161 0.66 -14.97 -17.40
C GLY A 161 1.40 -14.22 -16.29
N ARG A 162 2.73 -14.28 -16.37
CA ARG A 162 3.61 -13.57 -15.45
C ARG A 162 3.81 -12.14 -15.93
N HIS A 163 3.74 -11.21 -15.00
CA HIS A 163 3.91 -9.78 -15.23
C HIS A 163 4.92 -9.23 -14.24
N THR A 164 5.64 -8.20 -14.68
CA THR A 164 6.51 -7.40 -13.82
C THR A 164 6.15 -5.94 -14.01
N TRP A 165 5.55 -5.34 -12.99
CA TRP A 165 5.24 -3.92 -12.99
C TRP A 165 6.27 -3.16 -12.18
N THR A 166 6.69 -2.01 -12.69
CA THR A 166 7.61 -1.13 -11.96
C THR A 166 6.91 0.18 -11.64
N TYR A 167 7.01 0.59 -10.40
CA TYR A 167 6.50 1.85 -9.88
C TYR A 167 7.65 2.74 -9.46
N ARG A 168 7.48 4.05 -9.65
CA ARG A 168 8.34 5.06 -9.05
C ARG A 168 7.59 5.77 -7.94
N TRP A 169 8.27 5.98 -6.82
CA TRP A 169 7.78 6.81 -5.74
C TRP A 169 8.29 8.25 -5.92
N SER A 170 7.40 9.22 -5.77
CA SER A 170 7.79 10.63 -5.66
C SER A 170 6.70 11.44 -4.98
N ARG A 171 7.05 12.18 -3.92
CA ARG A 171 6.16 13.15 -3.26
C ARG A 171 4.79 12.58 -2.89
N GLY A 172 4.76 11.40 -2.28
CA GLY A 172 3.49 10.79 -1.89
C GLY A 172 2.71 10.16 -3.04
N LYS A 173 3.32 9.87 -4.19
CA LYS A 173 2.63 9.27 -5.34
C LYS A 173 3.38 8.09 -5.92
N LEU A 174 2.67 6.97 -6.06
CA LEU A 174 3.08 5.86 -6.91
C LEU A 174 2.76 6.19 -8.37
N THR A 175 3.75 6.08 -9.24
CA THR A 175 3.57 6.20 -10.68
C THR A 175 4.07 4.95 -11.35
N LYS A 176 3.18 4.24 -12.05
CA LYS A 176 3.57 3.09 -12.87
C LYS A 176 4.43 3.55 -14.05
N VAL A 177 5.66 3.05 -14.13
CA VAL A 177 6.62 3.41 -15.19
C VAL A 177 6.80 2.32 -16.24
N SER A 178 6.46 1.07 -15.92
CA SER A 178 6.41 -0.04 -16.89
C SER A 178 5.48 -1.17 -16.44
N SER A 179 5.03 -1.98 -17.40
CA SER A 179 4.27 -3.22 -17.20
C SER A 179 4.60 -4.28 -18.22
#